data_AF-A0A9P5PU09-F1
#
_entry.id   AF-A0A9P5PU09-F1
#
_cell.length_a   1.000
_cell.length_b   1.000
_cell.length_c   1.000
_cell.angle_alpha   90.00
_cell.angle_beta   90.00
_cell.angle_gamma   90.00
#
_symmetry.space_group_name_H-M   'P 1'
#
loop_
_entity.id
_entity.type
_entity.pdbx_description
1 polymer ?
#
loop_
_entity_poly.entity_id
_entity_poly.type
_entity_poly.pdbx_seq_one_letter_code
_entity_poly.pdbx_strand_id
1 'polypeptide(L)'
;MHPPAFYQRAQGDVPSAVRNLLLSMKQLQDVLKRWSVSQASESQVSDVYVQIGTDFNTTMHAFSYHKIDLSDIHSVPKDLRVVLEQCLAEDPSPQVLNVFMPQIRQVLYRLLHGLQAKQDAWRAVGGQMPMIPFDPR
;
A
#
# COMPACT_ATOMS: atom_id res chain seq x y z
N MET A 1 -21.46 -2.94 25.98
CA MET A 1 -21.43 -2.74 24.52
C MET A 1 -20.24 -3.53 23.98
N HIS A 2 -20.47 -4.72 23.45
CA HIS A 2 -19.43 -5.50 22.77
C HIS A 2 -19.43 -5.09 21.29
N PRO A 3 -18.28 -4.80 20.67
CA PRO A 3 -18.23 -4.56 19.23
C PRO A 3 -18.62 -5.85 18.48
N PRO A 4 -19.30 -5.75 17.32
CA PRO A 4 -19.70 -6.91 16.54
C PRO A 4 -18.46 -7.69 16.05
N ALA A 5 -18.52 -9.02 16.16
CA ALA A 5 -17.45 -9.98 15.84
C ALA A 5 -16.90 -9.92 14.39
N PHE A 6 -17.52 -9.13 13.50
CA PHE A 6 -17.05 -8.90 12.13
C PHE A 6 -15.78 -8.05 12.07
N TYR A 7 -15.54 -7.15 13.03
CA TYR A 7 -14.31 -6.34 13.07
C TYR A 7 -13.06 -7.17 13.38
N GLN A 8 -13.21 -8.33 14.00
CA GLN A 8 -12.10 -9.17 14.44
C GLN A 8 -11.64 -10.16 13.37
N ARG A 9 -12.49 -10.46 12.38
CA ARG A 9 -12.14 -11.33 11.24
C ARG A 9 -11.27 -10.65 10.18
N ALA A 10 -11.29 -9.32 10.10
CA ALA A 10 -10.49 -8.57 9.11
C ALA A 10 -9.07 -8.23 9.59
N GLN A 11 -8.78 -8.31 10.89
CA GLN A 11 -7.51 -7.85 11.48
C GLN A 11 -6.26 -8.68 11.12
N GLY A 12 -6.41 -9.72 10.31
CA GLY A 12 -5.31 -10.54 9.79
C GLY A 12 -5.44 -10.94 8.32
N ASP A 13 -6.35 -10.30 7.56
CA ASP A 13 -6.54 -10.59 6.12
C ASP A 13 -5.44 -9.93 5.28
N VAL A 14 -4.28 -10.60 5.24
CA VAL A 14 -3.11 -10.18 4.47
C VAL A 14 -3.42 -10.07 2.97
N PRO A 15 -4.09 -11.04 2.31
CA PRO A 15 -4.44 -10.92 0.89
C PRO A 15 -5.25 -9.66 0.54
N SER A 16 -6.31 -9.36 1.30
CA SER A 16 -7.13 -8.19 1.03
C SER A 16 -6.39 -6.88 1.30
N ALA A 17 -5.64 -6.80 2.41
CA ALA A 17 -4.85 -5.62 2.76
C ALA A 17 -3.81 -5.30 1.69
N VAL A 18 -3.04 -6.31 1.25
CA VAL A 18 -2.04 -6.14 0.18
C VAL A 18 -2.72 -5.74 -1.13
N ARG A 19 -3.84 -6.36 -1.50
CA ARG A 19 -4.58 -5.99 -2.72
C ARG A 19 -4.99 -4.53 -2.70
N ASN A 20 -5.56 -4.03 -1.60
CA ASN A 20 -5.99 -2.63 -1.50
C ASN A 20 -4.80 -1.68 -1.62
N LEU A 21 -3.69 -1.98 -0.95
CA LEU A 21 -2.46 -1.19 -1.02
C LEU A 21 -1.90 -1.12 -2.46
N LEU A 22 -1.91 -2.24 -3.20
CA LEU A 22 -1.50 -2.28 -4.62
C LEU A 22 -2.42 -1.45 -5.52
N LEU A 23 -3.74 -1.47 -5.27
CA LEU A 23 -4.70 -0.67 -6.02
C LEU A 23 -4.47 0.83 -5.79
N SER A 24 -4.29 1.25 -4.54
CA SER A 24 -4.02 2.65 -4.18
C SER A 24 -2.69 3.14 -4.78
N MET A 25 -1.66 2.30 -4.82
CA MET A 25 -0.40 2.62 -5.52
C MET A 25 -0.58 2.80 -7.03
N LYS A 26 -1.40 1.95 -7.68
CA LYS A 26 -1.70 2.10 -9.10
C LYS A 26 -2.48 3.40 -9.34
N GLN A 27 -3.46 3.68 -8.48
CA GLN A 27 -4.25 4.92 -8.53
C GLN A 27 -3.36 6.16 -8.39
N LEU A 28 -2.30 6.11 -7.56
CA LEU A 28 -1.34 7.21 -7.44
C LEU A 28 -0.65 7.51 -8.77
N GLN A 29 -0.15 6.47 -9.45
CA GLN A 29 0.49 6.64 -10.76
C GLN A 29 -0.48 7.22 -11.80
N ASP A 30 -1.75 6.79 -11.78
CA ASP A 30 -2.75 7.27 -12.72
C ASP A 30 -3.18 8.72 -12.42
N VAL A 31 -3.33 9.11 -11.15
CA VAL A 31 -3.66 10.49 -10.79
C VAL A 31 -2.49 11.43 -11.06
N LEU A 32 -1.23 11.01 -10.86
CA LEU A 32 -0.05 11.80 -11.23
C LEU A 32 0.03 12.07 -12.72
N LYS A 33 -0.26 11.06 -13.56
CA LYS A 33 -0.35 11.26 -15.02
C LYS A 33 -1.41 12.28 -15.39
N ARG A 34 -2.60 12.19 -14.78
CA ARG A 34 -3.67 13.20 -14.99
C ARG A 34 -3.25 14.58 -14.49
N TRP A 35 -2.63 14.66 -13.33
CA TRP A 35 -2.11 15.91 -12.76
C TRP A 35 -1.12 16.57 -13.73
N SER A 36 -0.20 15.80 -14.32
CA SER A 36 0.80 16.33 -15.27
C SER A 36 0.22 16.97 -16.54
N VAL A 37 -1.05 16.71 -16.86
CA VAL A 37 -1.77 17.32 -17.99
C VAL A 37 -2.93 18.19 -17.51
N SER A 38 -2.87 18.66 -16.26
CA SER A 38 -3.87 19.52 -15.60
C SER A 38 -5.29 18.93 -15.57
N GLN A 39 -5.41 17.61 -15.61
CA GLN A 39 -6.68 16.86 -15.49
C GLN A 39 -6.93 16.31 -14.07
N ALA A 40 -6.02 16.57 -13.14
CA ALA A 40 -6.23 16.32 -11.72
C ALA A 40 -5.57 17.42 -10.89
N SER A 41 -6.14 17.74 -9.74
CA SER A 41 -5.57 18.71 -8.80
C SER A 41 -4.55 18.08 -7.87
N GLU A 42 -3.70 18.92 -7.26
CA GLU A 42 -2.81 18.53 -6.17
C GLU A 42 -3.55 17.84 -5.01
N SER A 43 -4.75 18.34 -4.67
CA SER A 43 -5.61 17.72 -3.65
C SER A 43 -5.96 16.28 -4.00
N GLN A 44 -6.29 15.99 -5.25
CA GLN A 44 -6.62 14.62 -5.67
C GLN A 44 -5.40 13.68 -5.57
N VAL A 45 -4.19 14.17 -5.82
CA VAL A 45 -2.95 13.39 -5.62
C VAL A 45 -2.73 13.15 -4.12
N SER A 46 -2.94 14.19 -3.30
CA SER A 46 -2.80 14.13 -1.84
C SER A 46 -3.80 13.17 -1.19
N ASP A 47 -5.05 13.16 -1.65
CA ASP A 47 -6.11 12.25 -1.18
C ASP A 47 -5.71 10.78 -1.41
N VAL A 48 -5.15 10.48 -2.58
CA VAL A 48 -4.66 9.13 -2.88
C VAL A 48 -3.44 8.77 -2.03
N TYR A 49 -2.55 9.72 -1.76
CA TYR A 49 -1.44 9.49 -0.83
C TYR A 49 -1.92 9.18 0.60
N VAL A 50 -2.94 9.88 1.10
CA VAL A 50 -3.57 9.58 2.41
C VAL A 50 -4.18 8.18 2.42
N GLN A 51 -4.85 7.80 1.33
CA GLN A 51 -5.39 6.45 1.16
C GLN A 51 -4.28 5.38 1.20
N ILE A 52 -3.15 5.60 0.50
CA ILE A 52 -1.98 4.71 0.56
C ILE A 52 -1.48 4.57 2.00
N GLY A 53 -1.38 5.66 2.76
CA GLY A 53 -0.97 5.61 4.17
C GLY A 53 -1.90 4.75 5.03
N THR A 54 -3.21 4.84 4.77
CA THR A 54 -4.24 4.04 5.46
C THR A 54 -4.17 2.55 5.10
N ASP A 55 -4.03 2.24 3.82
CA ASP A 55 -3.88 0.85 3.34
C ASP A 55 -2.56 0.24 3.79
N PHE A 56 -1.50 1.05 3.85
CA PHE A 56 -0.20 0.64 4.37
C PHE A 56 -0.30 0.28 5.84
N ASN A 57 -0.92 1.13 6.68
CA ASN A 57 -1.13 0.84 8.10
C ASN A 57 -1.98 -0.43 8.30
N THR A 58 -3.05 -0.60 7.51
CA THR A 58 -3.87 -1.81 7.50
C THR A 58 -3.05 -3.06 7.17
N THR A 59 -2.15 -2.94 6.19
CA THR A 59 -1.21 -4.01 5.81
C THR A 59 -0.23 -4.31 6.95
N MET A 60 0.29 -3.29 7.63
CA MET A 60 1.16 -3.47 8.81
C MET A 60 0.47 -4.27 9.90
N HIS A 61 -0.78 -3.91 10.23
CA HIS A 61 -1.57 -4.62 11.23
C HIS A 61 -1.85 -6.06 10.83
N ALA A 62 -2.22 -6.30 9.56
CA ALA A 62 -2.51 -7.64 9.06
C ALA A 62 -1.30 -8.58 9.17
N PHE A 63 -0.10 -8.13 8.81
CA PHE A 63 1.11 -8.93 8.93
C PHE A 63 1.60 -9.06 10.39
N SER A 64 1.48 -7.99 11.20
CA SER A 64 1.84 -8.01 12.62
C SER A 64 1.02 -9.04 13.41
N TYR A 65 -0.25 -9.24 13.04
CA TYR A 65 -1.09 -10.31 13.57
C TYR A 65 -0.46 -11.70 13.40
N HIS A 66 0.25 -11.92 12.28
CA HIS A 66 0.97 -13.15 11.97
C HIS A 66 2.44 -13.14 12.43
N LYS A 67 2.83 -12.18 13.29
CA LYS A 67 4.20 -12.01 13.81
C LYS A 67 5.26 -11.78 12.72
N ILE A 68 4.86 -11.20 11.59
CA ILE A 68 5.76 -10.86 10.49
C ILE A 68 6.17 -9.40 10.64
N ASP A 69 7.48 -9.17 10.75
CA ASP A 69 8.06 -7.84 10.86
C ASP A 69 8.11 -7.14 9.49
N LEU A 70 7.75 -5.86 9.43
CA LEU A 70 7.77 -5.02 8.21
C LEU A 70 8.62 -3.77 8.38
N SER A 71 9.57 -3.80 9.32
CA SER A 71 10.40 -2.64 9.67
C SER A 71 11.21 -2.12 8.48
N ASP A 72 11.54 -2.99 7.52
CA ASP A 72 12.23 -2.68 6.26
C ASP A 72 11.42 -1.81 5.28
N ILE A 73 10.09 -1.80 5.40
CA ILE A 73 9.23 -0.97 4.54
C ILE A 73 8.56 0.20 5.26
N HIS A 74 8.79 0.38 6.57
CA HIS A 74 8.20 1.48 7.35
C HIS A 74 8.56 2.88 6.84
N SER A 75 9.72 3.06 6.19
CA SER A 75 10.13 4.36 5.65
C SER A 75 9.38 4.75 4.38
N VAL A 76 8.73 3.79 3.70
CA VAL A 76 8.19 3.99 2.35
C VAL A 76 7.15 5.12 2.28
N PRO A 77 6.15 5.24 3.18
CA PRO A 77 5.20 6.35 3.11
C PRO A 77 5.90 7.72 3.25
N LYS A 78 6.90 7.81 4.13
CA LYS A 78 7.67 9.04 4.33
C LYS A 78 8.51 9.38 3.09
N ASP A 79 9.19 8.40 2.52
CA ASP A 79 9.99 8.60 1.30
C ASP A 79 9.10 9.02 0.12
N LEU A 80 7.90 8.44 0.02
CA LEU A 80 6.92 8.81 -1.00
C LEU A 80 6.45 10.25 -0.82
N ARG A 81 6.15 10.66 0.43
CA ARG A 81 5.75 12.03 0.76
C ARG A 81 6.78 13.04 0.29
N VAL A 82 8.06 12.82 0.60
CA VAL A 82 9.14 13.75 0.23
C VAL A 82 9.20 13.97 -1.28
N VAL A 83 9.09 12.89 -2.07
CA VAL A 83 9.12 12.99 -3.54
C VAL A 83 7.85 13.65 -4.08
N LEU A 84 6.68 13.36 -3.51
CA LEU A 84 5.42 13.98 -3.91
C LEU A 84 5.38 15.47 -3.58
N GLU A 85 5.83 15.88 -2.39
CA GLU A 85 5.91 17.28 -2.00
C GLU A 85 6.79 18.09 -2.96
N GLN A 86 7.94 17.54 -3.37
CA GLN A 86 8.81 18.19 -4.36
C GLN A 86 8.18 18.24 -5.76
N CYS A 87 7.51 17.16 -6.17
CA CYS A 87 6.86 17.11 -7.48
C CYS A 87 5.68 18.06 -7.59
N LEU A 88 4.87 18.17 -6.53
CA LEU A 88 3.64 18.97 -6.51
C LEU A 88 3.88 20.45 -6.24
N ALA A 89 5.09 20.81 -5.76
CA ALA A 89 5.50 22.21 -5.63
C ALA A 89 5.78 22.90 -6.97
N GLU A 90 5.96 22.12 -8.04
CA GLU A 90 6.19 22.61 -9.40
C GLU A 90 4.88 22.75 -10.19
N ASP A 91 4.92 23.53 -11.28
CA ASP A 91 3.78 23.64 -12.20
C ASP A 91 3.47 22.28 -12.88
N PRO A 92 2.19 21.87 -12.96
CA PRO A 92 1.83 20.59 -13.55
C PRO A 92 2.24 20.49 -15.03
N SER A 93 3.16 19.58 -15.33
CA SER A 93 3.59 19.30 -16.70
C SER A 93 4.12 17.87 -16.87
N PRO A 94 4.05 17.28 -18.07
CA PRO A 94 4.64 15.96 -18.33
C PRO A 94 6.16 15.93 -18.10
N GLN A 95 6.84 17.06 -18.31
CA GLN A 95 8.27 17.22 -18.09
C GLN A 95 8.62 17.12 -16.61
N VAL A 96 7.91 17.86 -15.75
CA VAL A 96 8.05 17.76 -14.28
C VAL A 96 7.83 16.32 -13.84
N LEU A 97 6.72 15.69 -14.27
CA LEU A 97 6.44 14.31 -13.89
C LEU A 97 7.57 13.37 -14.34
N ASN A 98 8.11 13.51 -15.55
CA ASN A 98 9.20 12.67 -16.04
C ASN A 98 10.50 12.81 -15.22
N VAL A 99 10.77 13.99 -14.64
CA VAL A 99 11.93 14.20 -13.75
C VAL A 99 11.77 13.45 -12.43
N PHE A 100 10.57 13.46 -11.83
CA PHE A 100 10.31 12.81 -10.53
C PHE A 100 9.95 11.33 -10.64
N MET A 101 9.44 10.87 -11.79
CA MET A 101 9.01 9.48 -12.01
C MET A 101 10.06 8.41 -11.68
N PRO A 102 11.36 8.58 -11.96
CA PRO A 102 12.38 7.62 -11.53
C PRO A 102 12.39 7.40 -10.01
N GLN A 103 12.31 8.48 -9.22
CA GLN A 103 12.28 8.40 -7.75
C GLN A 103 10.98 7.78 -7.25
N ILE A 104 9.83 8.18 -7.82
CA ILE A 104 8.51 7.59 -7.49
C ILE A 104 8.53 6.08 -7.76
N ARG A 105 9.02 5.66 -8.93
CA ARG A 105 9.17 4.23 -9.29
C ARG A 105 10.09 3.49 -8.32
N GLN A 106 11.18 4.12 -7.87
CA GLN A 106 12.09 3.50 -6.89
C GLN A 106 11.40 3.26 -5.54
N VAL A 107 10.62 4.23 -5.04
CA VAL A 107 9.86 4.07 -3.79
C VAL A 107 8.81 2.97 -3.94
N LEU A 108 8.05 2.98 -5.03
CA LEU A 108 7.04 1.94 -5.32
C LEU A 108 7.68 0.56 -5.47
N TYR A 109 8.83 0.45 -6.14
CA TYR A 109 9.55 -0.80 -6.28
C TYR A 109 9.99 -1.38 -4.92
N ARG A 110 10.55 -0.54 -4.03
CA ARG A 110 10.91 -0.96 -2.67
C ARG A 110 9.68 -1.48 -1.91
N LEU A 111 8.53 -0.83 -2.08
CA LEU A 111 7.28 -1.29 -1.47
C LEU A 111 6.84 -2.65 -2.01
N LEU A 112 6.79 -2.81 -3.33
CA LEU A 112 6.38 -4.06 -3.98
C LEU A 112 7.31 -5.22 -3.61
N HIS A 113 8.61 -4.99 -3.66
CA HIS A 113 9.62 -5.99 -3.32
C HIS A 113 9.53 -6.40 -1.84
N GLY A 114 9.41 -5.42 -0.94
CA GLY A 114 9.23 -5.70 0.48
C GLY A 114 7.94 -6.47 0.76
N LEU A 115 6.80 -6.03 0.20
CA LEU A 115 5.52 -6.75 0.34
C LEU A 115 5.60 -8.18 -0.18
N GLN A 116 6.24 -8.41 -1.33
CA GLN A 116 6.40 -9.74 -1.88
C GLN A 116 7.19 -10.65 -0.93
N ALA A 117 8.30 -10.17 -0.39
CA ALA A 117 9.09 -10.92 0.60
C ALA A 117 8.25 -11.26 1.87
N LYS A 118 7.38 -10.35 2.33
CA LYS A 118 6.49 -10.62 3.47
C LYS A 118 5.37 -11.58 3.14
N GLN A 119 4.81 -11.51 1.93
CA GLN A 119 3.82 -12.48 1.48
C GLN A 119 4.40 -13.89 1.40
N ASP A 120 5.65 -14.02 0.97
CA ASP A 120 6.35 -15.32 0.95
C ASP A 120 6.63 -15.83 2.37
N ALA A 121 7.05 -14.96 3.29
CA ALA A 121 7.18 -15.30 4.71
C ALA A 121 5.83 -15.73 5.32
N TRP A 122 4.74 -15.03 4.98
CA TRP A 122 3.38 -15.35 5.42
C TRP A 122 2.89 -16.71 4.93
N ARG A 123 3.18 -17.05 3.67
CA ARG A 123 2.89 -18.39 3.13
C ARG A 123 3.69 -19.48 3.86
N ALA A 124 4.95 -19.21 4.19
CA ALA A 124 5.83 -20.17 4.86
C ALA A 124 5.38 -20.50 6.29
N VAL A 125 4.80 -19.56 7.02
CA VAL A 125 4.29 -19.79 8.39
C VAL A 125 2.89 -20.42 8.44
N GLY A 126 2.37 -20.87 7.30
CA GLY A 126 1.06 -21.51 7.23
C GLY A 126 -0.10 -20.53 7.05
N GLY A 127 0.10 -19.43 6.30
CA GLY A 127 -0.96 -18.51 5.84
C GLY A 127 -2.10 -19.17 5.04
N GLN A 128 -2.14 -20.50 4.96
CA GLN A 128 -3.33 -21.24 4.56
C GLN A 128 -4.38 -21.18 5.67
N MET A 129 -5.50 -20.56 5.30
CA MET A 129 -6.86 -20.84 5.76
C MET A 129 -6.97 -22.09 6.66
N PRO A 130 -7.61 -22.02 7.84
CA PRO A 130 -7.78 -23.20 8.68
C PRO A 130 -8.41 -24.30 7.84
N MET A 131 -7.64 -25.35 7.58
CA MET A 131 -8.16 -26.57 6.97
C MET A 131 -9.21 -27.08 7.96
N ILE A 132 -10.49 -26.85 7.68
CA ILE A 132 -11.55 -27.53 8.41
C ILE A 132 -11.32 -29.01 8.13
N PRO A 133 -11.02 -29.85 9.14
CA PRO A 133 -10.95 -31.28 8.89
C PRO A 133 -12.32 -31.71 8.38
N PHE A 134 -12.33 -32.28 7.17
CA PHE A 134 -13.51 -32.91 6.62
C PHE A 134 -13.82 -34.09 7.55
N ASP A 135 -14.84 -33.95 8.40
CA ASP A 135 -15.35 -35.04 9.24
C ASP A 135 -16.25 -35.91 8.36
N PRO A 136 -15.84 -37.15 8.00
CA PRO A 136 -16.70 -38.06 7.29
C PRO A 136 -17.47 -38.84 8.36
N ARG A 137 -18.61 -38.29 8.78
CA ARG A 137 -19.64 -39.02 9.53
C ARG A 137 -20.97 -38.91 8.82
#